data_AF-A0A524ERP2-F1
#
_entry.id   AF-A0A524ERP2-F1
#
_cell.length_a   1.000
_cell.length_b   1.000
_cell.length_c   1.000
_cell.angle_alpha   90.00
_cell.angle_beta   90.00
_cell.angle_gamma   90.00
#
_symmetry.space_group_name_H-M   'P 1'
#
loop_
_entity.id
_entity.type
_entity.pdbx_description
1 polymer ?
#
loop_
_entity_poly.entity_id
_entity_poly.type
_entity_poly.pdbx_seq_one_letter_code
_entity_poly.pdbx_strand_id
1 'polypeptide(L)' 'MPYSQKFYFFRCYHCGAWHYSNKRIKIKKCWRCNRSFQFKNSAKFSQSCEYSKAIMIIKKLKARQQKENISHFLKYKN' A
#
# COMPACT_ATOMS: atom_id res chain seq x y z
N MET A 1 -2.49 -0.31 -27.63
CA MET A 1 -1.33 0.08 -26.80
C MET A 1 -1.77 0.10 -25.34
N PRO A 2 -1.27 -0.78 -24.47
CA PRO A 2 -1.58 -0.64 -23.06
C PRO A 2 -0.95 0.65 -22.54
N TYR A 3 -1.79 1.60 -22.13
CA TYR A 3 -1.33 2.89 -21.60
C TYR A 3 -0.65 2.65 -20.25
N SER A 4 0.67 2.76 -20.22
CA SER A 4 1.43 2.73 -18.98
C SER A 4 1.22 4.05 -18.22
N GLN A 5 0.90 3.95 -16.94
CA GLN A 5 0.71 5.10 -16.06
C GLN A 5 1.61 4.98 -14.84
N LYS A 6 2.03 6.12 -14.29
CA LYS A 6 2.80 6.15 -13.05
C LYS A 6 1.87 5.95 -11.86
N PHE A 7 2.05 4.85 -11.14
CA PHE A 7 1.35 4.57 -9.89
C PHE A 7 2.27 4.82 -8.70
N TYR A 8 1.69 5.38 -7.64
CA TYR A 8 2.30 5.54 -6.33
C TYR A 8 1.69 4.50 -5.40
N PHE A 9 2.52 3.69 -4.75
CA PHE A 9 2.14 2.74 -3.73
C PHE A 9 2.66 3.24 -2.39
N PHE A 10 1.81 3.24 -1.37
CA PHE A 10 2.13 3.88 -0.11
C PHE A 10 1.41 3.25 1.07
N ARG A 11 2.04 3.32 2.23
CA ARG A 11 1.56 2.74 3.48
C ARG A 11 0.95 3.81 4.38
N CYS A 12 -0.22 3.55 4.94
CA CYS A 12 -0.74 4.37 6.03
C CYS A 12 0.18 4.23 7.24
N TYR A 13 0.74 5.34 7.74
CA TYR A 13 1.65 5.31 8.88
C TYR A 13 0.94 5.07 10.23
N HIS A 14 -0.41 5.10 10.27
CA HIS A 14 -1.16 4.78 11.48
C HIS A 14 -1.46 3.29 11.66
N CYS A 15 -1.88 2.59 10.59
CA CYS A 15 -2.31 1.19 10.66
C CYS A 15 -1.50 0.25 9.75
N GLY A 16 -0.52 0.79 9.04
CA GLY A 16 0.29 0.04 8.11
C GLY A 16 -0.43 -0.42 6.84
N ALA A 17 -1.68 -0.03 6.57
CA ALA A 17 -2.40 -0.51 5.39
C ALA A 17 -1.77 0.02 4.09
N TRP A 18 -1.63 -0.86 3.09
CA TRP A 18 -1.16 -0.48 1.76
C TRP A 18 -2.28 0.11 0.89
N HIS A 19 -1.94 1.20 0.20
CA HIS A 19 -2.77 1.93 -0.75
C HIS A 19 -2.00 2.20 -2.04
N TYR A 20 -2.72 2.52 -3.12
CA TYR A 20 -2.13 2.97 -4.38
C TYR A 20 -2.94 4.10 -5.02
N SER A 21 -2.31 4.88 -5.89
CA SER A 21 -2.98 5.88 -6.73
C SER A 21 -2.13 6.25 -7.95
N ASN A 22 -2.76 6.54 -9.08
CA ASN A 22 -2.13 7.14 -10.25
C ASN A 22 -2.19 8.69 -10.23
N LYS A 23 -2.79 9.29 -9.20
CA LYS A 23 -2.89 10.75 -9.06
C LYS A 23 -1.88 11.26 -8.04
N ARG A 24 -1.49 12.53 -8.19
CA ARG A 24 -0.68 13.23 -7.20
C ARG A 24 -1.52 13.49 -5.95
N ILE A 25 -1.15 12.89 -4.82
CA ILE A 25 -1.90 13.03 -3.55
C ILE A 25 -1.02 13.73 -2.52
N LYS A 26 -1.60 14.70 -1.80
CA LYS A 26 -0.98 15.32 -0.60
C LYS A 26 -1.46 14.65 0.69
N ILE A 27 -2.77 14.38 0.79
CA ILE A 27 -3.43 13.79 1.97
C ILE A 27 -4.37 12.68 1.51
N LYS A 28 -4.41 11.57 2.25
CA LYS A 28 -5.32 10.44 1.99
C LYS A 28 -6.02 10.01 3.28
N LYS A 29 -7.32 9.74 3.21
CA LYS A 29 -8.06 9.02 4.26
C LYS A 29 -7.85 7.53 4.11
N CYS A 30 -7.39 6.87 5.17
CA CYS A 30 -7.26 5.42 5.22
C CYS A 30 -8.62 4.78 5.50
N TRP A 31 -9.09 3.91 4.61
CA TRP A 31 -10.34 3.17 4.81
C TRP A 31 -10.28 2.12 5.94
N ARG A 32 -9.08 1.70 6.34
CA ARG A 32 -8.92 0.68 7.39
C ARG A 32 -9.00 1.25 8.80
N CYS A 33 -8.38 2.40 9.06
CA CYS A 33 -8.37 3.03 10.38
C CYS A 33 -9.15 4.34 10.45
N ASN A 34 -9.82 4.73 9.36
CA ASN A 34 -10.56 5.99 9.21
C ASN A 34 -9.79 7.29 9.49
N ARG A 35 -8.46 7.22 9.70
CA ARG A 35 -7.60 8.38 9.90
C ARG A 35 -7.10 8.95 8.58
N SER A 36 -7.05 10.28 8.51
CA SER A 36 -6.39 11.00 7.43
C SER A 36 -4.89 11.07 7.68
N PHE A 37 -4.10 10.94 6.62
CA PHE A 37 -2.65 10.90 6.73
C PHE A 37 -1.97 11.60 5.55
N GLN A 38 -0.82 12.23 5.82
CA GLN A 38 -0.05 12.95 4.80
C GLN A 38 0.78 11.98 3.97
N PHE A 39 0.63 12.03 2.65
CA PHE A 39 1.39 11.18 1.72
C PHE A 39 2.91 11.42 1.82
N LYS A 40 3.35 12.63 2.22
CA LYS A 40 4.78 12.92 2.43
C LYS A 40 5.43 12.05 3.50
N ASN A 41 4.70 11.72 4.57
CA ASN A 41 5.19 10.98 5.74
C ASN A 41 5.01 9.45 5.59
N SER A 42 4.38 8.99 4.51
CA SER A 42 4.17 7.57 4.25
C SER A 42 5.40 6.92 3.61
N ALA A 43 5.74 5.71 4.07
CA ALA A 43 6.59 4.80 3.32
C ALA A 43 5.94 4.52 1.95
N LYS A 44 6.67 4.78 0.86
CA LYS A 44 6.10 4.80 -0.49
C LYS A 44 7.13 4.51 -1.56
N PHE A 45 6.66 4.04 -2.70
CA PHE A 45 7.42 3.90 -3.92
C PHE A 45 6.53 4.20 -5.13
N SER A 46 7.14 4.43 -6.30
CA SER A 46 6.41 4.65 -7.54
C SER A 46 6.86 3.70 -8.63
N GLN A 47 5.93 3.25 -9.46
CA GLN A 47 6.22 2.39 -10.60
C GLN A 47 5.33 2.74 -11.78
N SER A 48 5.93 2.91 -12.96
CA SER A 48 5.20 3.03 -14.22
C SER A 48 4.78 1.63 -14.68
N CYS A 49 3.48 1.39 -14.75
CA CYS A 49 2.92 0.11 -15.16
C CYS A 49 1.48 0.26 -15.65
N GLU A 50 0.94 -0.82 -16.20
CA GLU A 50 -0.49 -0.91 -16.52
C GLU A 50 -1.33 -1.03 -15.25
N TYR A 51 -2.62 -0.69 -15.37
CA TYR A 51 -3.58 -0.78 -14.27
C TYR A 51 -3.70 -2.21 -13.72
N SER A 52 -3.70 -3.21 -14.60
CA SER A 52 -3.69 -4.65 -14.27
C SER A 52 -2.51 -5.01 -13.35
N LYS A 53 -1.30 -4.58 -13.72
CA LYS A 53 -0.07 -4.80 -12.96
C LYS A 53 -0.09 -4.05 -11.63
N ALA A 54 -0.64 -2.83 -11.59
CA ALA A 54 -0.80 -2.09 -10.34
C ALA A 54 -1.72 -2.83 -9.34
N ILE A 55 -2.83 -3.42 -9.81
CA ILE A 55 -3.71 -4.26 -8.99
C ILE A 55 -2.95 -5.49 -8.46
N MET A 56 -2.13 -6.14 -9.30
CA MET A 56 -1.33 -7.29 -8.85
C MET A 56 -0.33 -6.90 -7.77
N ILE A 57 0.37 -5.77 -7.92
CA ILE A 57 1.35 -5.27 -6.95
C ILE A 57 0.68 -5.02 -5.60
N ILE A 58 -0.44 -4.28 -5.57
CA ILE A 58 -1.11 -3.97 -4.30
C ILE A 58 -1.65 -5.23 -3.61
N LYS A 59 -2.14 -6.22 -4.37
CA LYS A 59 -2.56 -7.52 -3.81
C LYS A 59 -1.38 -8.25 -3.16
N LYS A 60 -0.23 -8.32 -3.84
CA LYS A 60 0.99 -8.93 -3.29
C LYS A 60 1.47 -8.23 -2.02
N LEU A 61 1.47 -6.89 -1.99
CA LEU A 61 1.85 -6.12 -0.80
C LEU A 61 0.95 -6.39 0.40
N LYS A 62 -0.37 -6.42 0.19
CA LYS A 62 -1.35 -6.75 1.23
C LYS A 62 -1.17 -8.18 1.75
N ALA A 63 -0.92 -9.14 0.86
CA ALA A 63 -0.69 -10.53 1.23
C ALA A 63 0.61 -10.71 2.05
N ARG A 64 1.70 -10.02 1.66
CA ARG A 64 2.95 -10.01 2.43
C ARG A 64 2.74 -9.46 3.84
N GLN A 65 2.01 -8.35 3.96
CA GLN A 65 1.70 -7.77 5.27
C GLN A 65 0.90 -8.74 6.17
N GLN A 66 -0.04 -9.50 5.60
CA GLN A 66 -0.76 -10.53 6.37
C GLN A 66 0.19 -11.64 6.84
N LYS A 67 1.09 -12.11 5.97
CA LYS A 67 2.09 -13.14 6.34
C LYS A 67 3.04 -12.67 7.44
N GLU A 68 3.50 -11.42 7.40
CA GLU A 68 4.34 -10.82 8.45
C GLU A 68 3.61 -10.70 9.79
N ASN A 69 2.33 -10.32 9.78
CA ASN A 69 1.52 -10.28 11.00
C ASN A 69 1.30 -11.69 11.59
N ILE A 70 1.08 -12.70 10.73
CA ILE A 70 0.91 -14.09 11.15
C ILE A 70 2.22 -14.67 11.71
N SER A 71 3.36 -14.39 11.08
CA SER A 71 4.66 -14.89 11.55
C SER A 71 5.07 -14.28 12.88
N HIS A 72 4.75 -13.00 13.13
CA HIS A 72 4.89 -12.41 14.45
C HIS A 72 4.03 -13.14 15.49
N PHE A 73 2.79 -13.48 15.16
CA PHE A 73 1.89 -14.17 16.09
C PHE A 73 2.37 -15.59 16.45
N LEU A 74 2.97 -16.31 15.50
CA LEU A 74 3.51 -17.65 15.72
C LEU A 74 4.80 -17.65 16.54
N LYS A 75 5.60 -16.58 16.51
CA LYS A 75 6.83 -16.46 17.31
C LYS A 75 6.59 -16.27 18.81
N TYR A 76 5.42 -15.81 19.23
CA TYR A 76 5.08 -15.57 20.64
C TYR A 76 4.33 -16.75 21.30
N LYS A 77 4.20 -17.88 20.61
CA LYS A 77 3.49 -19.08 21.11
C LYS A 77 4.40 -20.27 21.40
N ASN A 78 5.72 -20.09 21.30
CA ASN A 78 6.72 -21.07 21.72
C ASN A 78 7.44 -20.57 22.97
#